data_AF-A0A968HQP1-F1
#
_entry.id   AF-A0A968HQP1-F1
#
_cell.length_a   1.000
_cell.length_b   1.000
_cell.length_c   1.000
_cell.angle_alpha   90.00
_cell.angle_beta   90.00
_cell.angle_gamma   90.00
#
_symmetry.space_group_name_H-M   'P 1'
#
loop_
_entity.id
_entity.type
_entity.pdbx_description
1 polymer ?
#
loop_
_entity_poly.entity_id
_entity_poly.type
_entity_poly.pdbx_seq_one_letter_code
_entity_poly.pdbx_strand_id
1 'polypeptide(L)'
;MGQIVEAAQAIERTLPVRVRRSEQSRGRTPTRIEDESAYPIGGYASISTVGGIESLVSSELIYMAAPDERAAGEVDLFDVRWATDELLKYTRDESVHTRERRTITLALAPSLEHARIKDPDVPFQRLVVLFGGLIAGVRKLGAWLDEAELHVHFALIAKPNKPADEKGGEQPLRAEAELARLIMREHVESGVVEIVEVVDEGAVLERVEEATSRGGSDVVWIGQDADFVERASQPPTAEWGAARDWRSHGVAIGGTRPVVWIDGERKDLRGEGWEAWVDGFQRLLAALV
;
A
#
# COMPACT_ATOMS: atom_id res chain seq x y z
N MET A 1 16.10 -8.17 20.38
CA MET A 1 15.14 -8.96 19.56
C MET A 1 13.82 -9.20 20.30
N GLY A 2 13.82 -9.86 21.46
CA GLY A 2 12.58 -10.25 22.17
C GLY A 2 11.57 -9.12 22.43
N GLN A 3 12.02 -7.94 22.88
CA GLN A 3 11.11 -6.86 23.28
C GLN A 3 10.25 -6.28 22.14
N ILE A 4 10.78 -6.17 20.91
CA ILE A 4 9.96 -5.68 19.77
C ILE A 4 8.88 -6.71 19.41
N VAL A 5 9.22 -8.00 19.45
CA VAL A 5 8.28 -9.08 19.18
C VAL A 5 7.22 -9.17 20.28
N GLU A 6 7.62 -9.04 21.55
CA GLU A 6 6.70 -9.00 22.69
C GLU A 6 5.75 -7.79 22.61
N ALA A 7 6.28 -6.60 22.27
CA ALA A 7 5.47 -5.41 22.05
C ALA A 7 4.49 -5.59 20.89
N ALA A 8 4.94 -6.17 19.77
CA ALA A 8 4.07 -6.50 18.64
C ALA A 8 2.94 -7.44 19.05
N GLN A 9 3.24 -8.53 19.76
CA GLN A 9 2.22 -9.46 20.25
C GLN A 9 1.25 -8.80 21.24
N ALA A 10 1.74 -7.94 22.12
CA ALA A 10 0.91 -7.22 23.09
C ALA A 10 -0.08 -6.29 22.37
N ILE A 11 0.37 -5.53 21.36
CA ILE A 11 -0.49 -4.65 20.55
C ILE A 11 -1.44 -5.50 19.70
N GLU A 12 -0.95 -6.53 19.03
CA GLU A 12 -1.73 -7.38 18.13
C GLU A 12 -2.95 -8.03 18.82
N ARG A 13 -2.81 -8.42 20.09
CA ARG A 13 -3.90 -8.96 20.93
C ARG A 13 -5.01 -7.95 21.23
N THR A 14 -4.70 -6.66 21.20
CA THR A 14 -5.70 -5.59 21.41
C THR A 14 -6.41 -5.20 20.13
N LEU A 15 -5.86 -5.56 18.96
CA LEU A 15 -6.46 -5.23 17.67
C LEU A 15 -7.59 -6.20 17.34
N PRO A 16 -8.68 -5.73 16.71
CA PRO A 16 -9.81 -6.58 16.36
C PRO A 16 -9.39 -7.74 15.44
N VAL A 17 -10.18 -8.81 15.44
CA VAL A 17 -9.95 -9.95 14.53
C VAL A 17 -10.35 -9.57 13.12
N ARG A 18 -11.47 -8.86 12.95
CA ARG A 18 -11.98 -8.39 11.67
C ARG A 18 -12.36 -6.92 11.77
N VAL A 19 -12.12 -6.18 10.70
CA VAL A 19 -12.53 -4.78 10.54
C VAL A 19 -13.47 -4.71 9.33
N ARG A 20 -14.53 -3.90 9.44
CA ARG A 20 -15.40 -3.62 8.30
C ARG A 20 -14.68 -2.64 7.38
N ARG A 21 -14.45 -3.02 6.12
CA ARG A 21 -13.83 -2.15 5.12
C ARG A 21 -14.74 -0.98 4.79
N SER A 22 -14.16 0.21 4.62
CA SER A 22 -14.90 1.35 4.08
C SER A 22 -15.07 1.14 2.56
N GLU A 23 -16.32 1.17 2.06
CA GLU A 23 -16.65 1.03 0.64
C GLU A 23 -16.27 2.27 -0.19
N GLN A 24 -15.49 3.20 0.36
CA GLN A 24 -15.08 4.40 -0.37
C GLN A 24 -14.17 4.01 -1.53
N SER A 25 -14.76 3.87 -2.71
CA SER A 25 -14.21 3.85 -4.07
C SER A 25 -12.71 4.17 -4.14
N ARG A 26 -11.85 3.21 -3.79
CA ARG A 26 -10.42 3.27 -4.11
C ARG A 26 -10.28 2.53 -5.42
N GLY A 27 -9.84 3.24 -6.46
CA GLY A 27 -9.86 2.79 -7.86
C GLY A 27 -9.52 1.31 -7.99
N ARG A 28 -10.47 0.54 -8.52
CA ARG A 28 -10.25 -0.85 -8.94
C ARG A 28 -9.31 -0.85 -10.13
N THR A 29 -8.00 -0.86 -9.87
CA THR A 29 -7.01 -1.02 -10.93
C THR A 29 -7.00 -2.49 -11.34
N PRO A 30 -7.14 -2.82 -12.63
CA PRO A 30 -6.93 -4.18 -13.11
C PRO A 30 -5.46 -4.55 -12.87
N THR A 31 -5.22 -5.57 -12.04
CA THR A 31 -3.88 -6.12 -11.82
C THR A 31 -3.58 -7.15 -12.90
N ARG A 32 -2.36 -7.11 -13.43
CA ARG A 32 -1.87 -8.14 -14.36
C ARG A 32 -1.51 -9.35 -13.52
N ILE A 33 -2.30 -10.42 -13.61
CA ILE A 33 -1.95 -11.70 -12.98
C ILE A 33 -0.64 -12.17 -13.64
N GLU A 34 0.42 -12.32 -12.84
CA GLU A 34 1.77 -12.69 -13.32
C GLU A 34 1.85 -14.12 -13.88
N ASP A 35 0.76 -14.88 -13.83
CA ASP A 35 0.71 -16.24 -14.34
C ASP A 35 -0.47 -16.43 -15.31
N GLU A 36 -0.36 -15.79 -16.48
CA GLU A 36 -1.15 -16.07 -17.69
C GLU A 36 -1.03 -17.56 -18.13
N SER A 37 -0.11 -18.34 -17.55
CA SER A 37 0.12 -19.75 -17.88
C SER A 37 -0.49 -20.75 -16.89
N ALA A 38 -0.81 -20.33 -15.66
CA ALA A 38 -1.42 -21.20 -14.65
C ALA A 38 -2.92 -21.40 -14.84
N TYR A 39 -3.60 -20.46 -15.49
CA TYR A 39 -5.01 -20.57 -15.86
C TYR A 39 -5.22 -20.08 -17.29
N PRO A 40 -5.94 -20.83 -18.15
CA PRO A 40 -6.37 -20.31 -19.44
C PRO A 40 -7.38 -19.18 -19.17
N ILE A 41 -6.88 -17.94 -19.15
CA ILE A 41 -7.72 -16.76 -18.89
C ILE A 41 -8.60 -16.37 -20.08
N GLY A 42 -8.50 -17.10 -21.20
CA GLY A 42 -9.26 -16.78 -22.41
C GLY A 42 -8.89 -15.40 -22.98
N GLY A 43 -9.53 -15.03 -24.10
CA GLY A 43 -9.32 -13.75 -24.77
C GLY A 43 -8.98 -13.89 -26.25
N TYR A 44 -9.22 -12.83 -27.03
CA TYR A 44 -9.13 -12.82 -28.49
C TYR A 44 -7.77 -13.31 -29.06
N ALA A 45 -6.68 -13.07 -28.33
CA ALA A 45 -5.33 -13.49 -28.72
C ALA A 45 -5.08 -15.01 -28.58
N SER A 46 -5.88 -15.70 -27.76
CA SER A 46 -5.74 -17.15 -27.53
C SER A 46 -6.52 -18.00 -28.53
N ILE A 47 -7.38 -17.39 -29.35
CA ILE A 47 -8.29 -18.06 -30.28
C ILE A 47 -7.80 -17.96 -31.73
N SER A 48 -6.94 -16.98 -32.03
CA SER A 48 -6.40 -16.80 -33.37
C SER A 48 -5.03 -17.45 -33.52
N THR A 49 -4.90 -18.41 -34.44
CA THR A 49 -3.61 -18.93 -34.90
C THR A 49 -3.01 -18.10 -36.03
N VAL A 50 -3.78 -17.19 -36.65
CA VAL A 50 -3.37 -16.32 -37.77
C VAL A 50 -4.20 -15.02 -37.76
N GLY A 51 -3.52 -13.86 -37.62
CA GLY A 51 -4.15 -12.53 -37.64
C GLY A 51 -4.63 -12.04 -36.26
N GLY A 52 -4.63 -10.72 -36.04
CA GLY A 52 -5.06 -10.11 -34.77
C GLY A 52 -6.57 -9.87 -34.75
N ILE A 53 -7.27 -10.44 -33.78
CA ILE A 53 -8.68 -10.13 -33.51
C ILE A 53 -8.71 -8.97 -32.51
N GLU A 54 -9.24 -7.83 -32.94
CA GLU A 54 -9.43 -6.65 -32.09
C GLU A 54 -10.92 -6.42 -31.84
N SER A 55 -11.26 -6.07 -30.59
CA SER A 55 -12.62 -5.70 -30.18
C SER A 55 -12.65 -4.20 -29.89
N LEU A 56 -13.50 -3.46 -30.62
CA LEU A 56 -13.62 -1.99 -30.47
C LEU A 56 -14.75 -1.58 -29.52
N VAL A 57 -15.73 -2.46 -29.28
CA VAL A 57 -16.83 -2.30 -28.32
C VAL A 57 -17.29 -3.69 -27.87
N SER A 58 -17.67 -3.85 -26.59
CA SER A 58 -18.06 -5.12 -25.95
C SER A 58 -19.27 -5.87 -26.57
N SER A 59 -19.82 -5.41 -27.69
CA SER A 59 -21.02 -5.96 -28.32
C SER A 59 -20.94 -6.09 -29.84
N GLU A 60 -19.84 -5.69 -30.49
CA GLU A 60 -19.74 -5.72 -31.96
C GLU A 60 -18.43 -6.38 -32.41
N LEU A 61 -18.57 -7.47 -33.18
CA LEU A 61 -17.47 -8.20 -33.81
C LEU A 61 -17.48 -7.93 -35.31
N ILE A 62 -16.33 -7.52 -35.86
CA ILE A 62 -16.15 -7.33 -37.30
C ILE A 62 -15.16 -8.37 -37.80
N TYR A 63 -15.63 -9.24 -38.70
CA TYR A 63 -14.75 -10.13 -39.45
C TYR A 63 -14.14 -9.36 -40.63
N MET A 64 -12.84 -9.07 -40.56
CA MET A 64 -12.09 -8.43 -41.64
C MET A 64 -11.36 -9.47 -42.47
N ALA A 65 -12.04 -10.02 -43.48
CA ALA A 65 -11.42 -10.91 -44.46
C ALA A 65 -10.58 -10.13 -45.47
N ALA A 66 -9.54 -10.77 -46.01
CA ALA A 66 -8.78 -10.23 -47.13
C ALA A 66 -9.69 -10.09 -48.39
N PRO A 67 -9.36 -9.19 -49.34
CA PRO A 67 -10.18 -8.98 -50.54
C PRO A 67 -10.47 -10.26 -51.34
N ASP A 68 -9.48 -11.16 -51.36
CA ASP A 68 -9.51 -12.42 -52.11
C ASP A 68 -10.48 -13.44 -51.49
N GLU A 69 -10.56 -13.47 -50.16
CA GLU A 69 -11.48 -14.32 -49.38
C GLU A 69 -12.92 -13.81 -49.45
N ARG A 70 -13.12 -12.48 -49.48
CA ARG A 70 -14.44 -11.86 -49.70
C ARG A 70 -15.03 -12.23 -51.07
N ALA A 71 -14.18 -12.32 -52.09
CA ALA A 71 -14.60 -12.69 -53.44
C ALA A 71 -15.00 -14.16 -53.57
N ALA A 72 -14.46 -15.04 -52.71
CA ALA A 72 -14.77 -16.47 -52.69
C ALA A 72 -16.14 -16.80 -52.05
N GLY A 73 -16.72 -15.88 -51.27
CA GLY A 73 -18.06 -16.06 -50.67
C GLY A 73 -18.13 -17.09 -49.54
N GLU A 74 -16.99 -17.52 -49.00
CA GLU A 74 -16.86 -18.63 -48.03
C GLU A 74 -17.02 -18.23 -46.56
N VAL A 75 -17.74 -17.15 -46.25
CA VAL A 75 -17.99 -16.78 -44.85
C VAL A 75 -19.35 -17.28 -44.43
N ASP A 76 -19.39 -18.41 -43.70
CA ASP A 76 -20.62 -18.92 -43.11
C ASP A 76 -21.08 -18.03 -41.95
N LEU A 77 -22.23 -17.38 -42.15
CA LEU A 77 -22.84 -16.51 -41.14
C LEU A 77 -23.30 -17.29 -39.91
N PHE A 78 -23.57 -18.60 -40.02
CA PHE A 78 -23.85 -19.45 -38.86
C PHE A 78 -22.59 -19.64 -38.01
N ASP A 79 -21.44 -19.92 -38.62
CA ASP A 79 -20.17 -20.06 -37.90
C ASP A 79 -19.76 -18.75 -37.23
N VAL A 80 -19.92 -17.62 -37.93
CA VAL A 80 -19.65 -16.29 -37.35
C VAL A 80 -20.57 -16.02 -36.16
N ARG A 81 -21.88 -16.32 -36.27
CA ARG A 81 -22.83 -16.13 -35.17
C ARG A 81 -22.54 -17.07 -33.99
N TRP A 82 -22.24 -18.33 -34.26
CA TRP A 82 -21.90 -19.32 -33.25
C TRP A 82 -20.60 -18.95 -32.52
N ALA A 83 -19.56 -18.56 -33.26
CA ALA A 83 -18.31 -18.08 -32.69
C ALA A 83 -18.53 -16.81 -31.86
N THR A 84 -19.41 -15.90 -32.30
CA THR A 84 -19.77 -14.70 -31.55
C THR A 84 -20.47 -15.04 -30.23
N ASP A 85 -21.44 -15.96 -30.25
CA ASP A 85 -22.18 -16.38 -29.05
C ASP A 85 -21.27 -17.14 -28.06
N GLU A 86 -20.35 -17.98 -28.54
CA GLU A 86 -19.33 -18.62 -27.69
C GLU A 86 -18.31 -17.58 -27.17
N LEU A 87 -17.86 -16.61 -27.98
CA LEU A 87 -16.99 -15.52 -27.54
C LEU A 87 -17.64 -14.64 -26.48
N LEU A 88 -18.94 -14.34 -26.61
CA LEU A 88 -19.74 -13.60 -25.62
C LEU A 88 -19.84 -14.36 -24.29
N LYS A 89 -19.92 -15.69 -24.35
CA LYS A 89 -19.90 -16.54 -23.16
C LYS A 89 -18.55 -16.47 -22.43
N TYR A 90 -17.43 -16.49 -23.14
CA TYR A 90 -16.10 -16.36 -22.52
C TYR A 90 -15.77 -14.93 -22.05
N THR A 91 -16.21 -13.89 -22.76
CA THR A 91 -16.05 -12.48 -22.33
C THR A 91 -16.97 -12.11 -21.17
N ARG A 92 -18.10 -12.82 -20.99
CA ARG A 92 -18.93 -12.70 -19.77
C ARG A 92 -18.27 -13.36 -18.55
N ASP A 93 -17.46 -14.39 -18.78
CA ASP A 93 -16.67 -15.10 -17.76
C ASP A 93 -15.24 -14.54 -17.61
N GLU A 94 -14.84 -13.53 -18.41
CA GLU A 94 -13.74 -12.59 -18.11
C GLU A 94 -14.12 -11.79 -16.86
N SER A 95 -14.12 -12.50 -15.73
CA SER A 95 -13.92 -11.90 -14.43
C SER A 95 -12.51 -11.34 -14.43
N VAL A 96 -12.36 -10.12 -14.95
CA VAL A 96 -11.19 -9.29 -14.65
C VAL A 96 -11.17 -9.25 -13.12
N HIS A 97 -10.27 -10.04 -12.54
CA HIS A 97 -10.02 -10.02 -11.11
C HIS A 97 -9.40 -8.65 -10.84
N THR A 98 -10.24 -7.66 -10.62
CA THR A 98 -9.84 -6.32 -10.24
C THR A 98 -9.43 -6.40 -8.78
N ARG A 99 -8.16 -6.73 -8.55
CA ARG A 99 -7.56 -6.63 -7.22
C ARG A 99 -7.21 -5.17 -6.97
N GLU A 100 -7.83 -4.54 -5.98
CA GLU A 100 -7.43 -3.20 -5.54
C GLU A 100 -5.96 -3.25 -5.11
N ARG A 101 -5.08 -2.53 -5.82
CA ARG A 101 -3.70 -2.34 -5.39
C ARG A 101 -3.66 -1.21 -4.36
N ARG A 102 -3.15 -1.52 -3.17
CA ARG A 102 -3.02 -0.56 -2.06
C ARG A 102 -1.57 -0.47 -1.60
N THR A 103 -1.04 0.73 -1.57
CA THR A 103 0.31 1.00 -1.06
C THR A 103 0.21 1.86 0.19
N ILE A 104 0.79 1.39 1.29
CA ILE A 104 0.86 2.15 2.55
C ILE A 104 2.33 2.51 2.79
N THR A 105 2.66 3.79 2.76
CA THR A 105 4.02 4.27 3.01
C THR A 105 4.13 4.77 4.46
N LEU A 106 4.88 4.04 5.28
CA LEU A 106 5.27 4.43 6.63
C LEU A 106 6.57 5.23 6.53
N ALA A 107 6.51 6.55 6.72
CA ALA A 107 7.64 7.46 6.62
C ALA A 107 8.24 7.73 8.02
N LEU A 108 9.42 7.18 8.29
CA LEU A 108 10.09 7.27 9.58
C LEU A 108 11.10 8.43 9.58
N ALA A 109 10.84 9.46 10.37
CA ALA A 109 11.69 10.63 10.50
C ALA A 109 13.00 10.31 11.27
N PRO A 110 14.11 11.01 10.95
CA PRO A 110 15.39 10.79 11.63
C PRO A 110 15.33 11.15 13.13
N SER A 111 14.40 12.02 13.52
CA SER A 111 14.18 12.43 14.92
C SER A 111 13.81 11.28 15.86
N LEU A 112 13.33 10.15 15.32
CA LEU A 112 12.96 8.95 16.09
C LEU A 112 14.13 8.32 16.85
N GLU A 113 15.39 8.65 16.53
CA GLU A 113 16.55 8.22 17.33
C GLU A 113 16.47 8.69 18.79
N HIS A 114 15.82 9.84 19.02
CA HIS A 114 15.58 10.42 20.33
C HIS A 114 14.39 9.76 21.05
N ALA A 115 13.62 8.91 20.38
CA ALA A 115 12.53 8.14 20.98
C ALA A 115 13.02 6.87 21.70
N ARG A 116 14.33 6.71 21.90
CA ARG A 116 14.93 5.63 22.71
C ARG A 116 14.76 5.87 24.23
N ILE A 117 13.52 6.20 24.63
CA ILE A 117 13.14 6.56 25.99
C ILE A 117 12.18 5.51 26.55
N LYS A 118 12.41 5.11 27.80
CA LYS A 118 11.56 4.18 28.54
C LYS A 118 10.73 4.98 29.56
N ASP A 119 9.43 5.09 29.30
CA ASP A 119 8.51 5.71 30.24
C ASP A 119 8.14 4.73 31.37
N PRO A 120 7.84 5.23 32.59
CA PRO A 120 7.38 4.40 33.70
C PRO A 120 6.07 3.64 33.39
N ASP A 121 5.11 4.32 32.75
CA ASP A 121 3.73 3.83 32.55
C ASP A 121 3.53 3.08 31.22
N VAL A 122 4.62 2.79 30.51
CA VAL A 122 4.61 2.07 29.23
C VAL A 122 5.50 0.83 29.38
N PRO A 123 5.04 -0.39 29.07
CA PRO A 123 5.79 -1.63 29.33
C PRO A 123 7.08 -1.76 28.51
N PHE A 124 7.23 -1.02 27.41
CA PHE A 124 8.42 -1.03 26.57
C PHE A 124 8.94 0.40 26.30
N GLN A 125 10.15 0.51 25.75
CA GLN A 125 10.69 1.78 25.25
C GLN A 125 9.84 2.31 24.09
N ARG A 126 9.66 3.62 23.94
CA ARG A 126 8.76 4.20 22.91
C ARG A 126 9.07 3.73 21.50
N LEU A 127 10.34 3.72 21.10
CA LEU A 127 10.76 3.21 19.79
C LEU A 127 10.44 1.71 19.62
N VAL A 128 10.55 0.92 20.70
CA VAL A 128 10.18 -0.52 20.69
C VAL A 128 8.67 -0.68 20.55
N VAL A 129 7.87 0.15 21.23
CA VAL A 129 6.41 0.18 21.08
C VAL A 129 6.03 0.55 19.65
N LEU A 130 6.68 1.58 19.07
CA LEU A 130 6.47 1.98 17.68
C LEU A 130 6.70 0.82 16.72
N PHE A 131 7.90 0.24 16.69
CA PHE A 131 8.22 -0.86 15.79
C PHE A 131 7.36 -2.10 16.03
N GLY A 132 7.03 -2.40 17.30
CA GLY A 132 6.08 -3.45 17.65
C GLY A 132 4.71 -3.20 17.02
N GLY A 133 4.22 -1.96 17.09
CA GLY A 133 2.96 -1.53 16.49
C GLY A 133 2.96 -1.58 14.97
N LEU A 134 4.07 -1.19 14.33
CA LEU A 134 4.22 -1.30 12.87
C LEU A 134 4.20 -2.76 12.40
N ILE A 135 4.92 -3.65 13.09
CA ILE A 135 4.93 -5.08 12.78
C ILE A 135 3.55 -5.71 12.99
N ALA A 136 2.89 -5.40 14.11
CA ALA A 136 1.51 -5.84 14.36
C ALA A 136 0.55 -5.29 13.30
N GLY A 137 0.76 -4.04 12.88
CA GLY A 137 0.04 -3.36 11.82
C GLY A 137 0.16 -4.07 10.49
N VAL A 138 1.38 -4.39 10.02
CA VAL A 138 1.62 -5.14 8.78
C VAL A 138 0.86 -6.46 8.78
N ARG A 139 0.96 -7.25 9.86
CA ARG A 139 0.26 -8.54 9.98
C ARG A 139 -1.26 -8.38 9.91
N LYS A 140 -1.80 -7.40 10.63
CA LYS A 140 -3.25 -7.16 10.68
C LYS A 140 -3.77 -6.58 9.39
N LEU A 141 -3.05 -5.65 8.75
CA LEU A 141 -3.40 -5.12 7.45
C LEU A 141 -3.38 -6.22 6.38
N GLY A 142 -2.37 -7.10 6.38
CA GLY A 142 -2.35 -8.26 5.49
C GLY A 142 -3.56 -9.19 5.69
N ALA A 143 -3.99 -9.39 6.94
CA ALA A 143 -5.18 -10.19 7.25
C ALA A 143 -6.50 -9.47 6.93
N TRP A 144 -6.58 -8.15 7.11
CA TRP A 144 -7.80 -7.36 6.89
C TRP A 144 -8.01 -6.96 5.43
N LEU A 145 -6.92 -6.87 4.66
CA LEU A 145 -6.89 -6.50 3.24
C LEU A 145 -6.46 -7.68 2.36
N ASP A 146 -6.78 -8.92 2.77
CA ASP A 146 -6.41 -10.16 2.07
C ASP A 146 -6.81 -10.20 0.58
N GLU A 147 -7.93 -9.57 0.22
CA GLU A 147 -8.40 -9.45 -1.15
C GLU A 147 -7.67 -8.36 -1.95
N ALA A 148 -6.95 -7.43 -1.33
CA ALA A 148 -6.19 -6.38 -2.00
C ALA A 148 -4.73 -6.82 -2.28
N GLU A 149 -4.12 -6.29 -3.34
CA GLU A 149 -2.66 -6.37 -3.51
C GLU A 149 -2.04 -5.31 -2.59
N LEU A 150 -1.62 -5.72 -1.39
CA LEU A 150 -1.08 -4.83 -0.37
C LEU A 150 0.45 -4.72 -0.48
N HIS A 151 0.94 -3.50 -0.61
CA HIS A 151 2.35 -3.14 -0.42
C HIS A 151 2.49 -2.20 0.76
N VAL A 152 3.47 -2.45 1.62
CA VAL A 152 3.81 -1.59 2.76
C VAL A 152 5.26 -1.16 2.64
N HIS A 153 5.48 0.12 2.43
CA HIS A 153 6.81 0.70 2.31
C HIS A 153 7.24 1.34 3.62
N PHE A 154 8.35 0.92 4.19
CA PHE A 154 9.02 1.62 5.28
C PHE A 154 10.07 2.54 4.67
N ALA A 155 9.77 3.82 4.59
CA ALA A 155 10.69 4.85 4.09
C ALA A 155 11.43 5.48 5.28
N LEU A 156 12.70 5.12 5.47
CA LEU A 156 13.55 5.67 6.53
C LEU A 156 14.25 6.93 6.02
N ILE A 157 13.83 8.09 6.53
CA ILE A 157 14.39 9.38 6.14
C ILE A 157 15.75 9.54 6.81
N ALA A 158 16.80 9.66 5.99
CA ALA A 158 18.17 9.88 6.46
C ALA A 158 18.30 11.26 7.11
N LYS A 159 19.34 11.44 7.95
CA LYS A 159 19.71 12.79 8.37
C LYS A 159 20.23 13.55 7.14
N PRO A 160 19.88 14.85 6.98
CA PRO A 160 20.53 15.67 5.98
C PRO A 160 22.03 15.71 6.30
N ASN A 161 22.84 15.07 5.46
CA ASN A 161 24.29 15.09 5.61
C ASN A 161 24.80 16.52 5.46
N LYS A 162 25.96 16.79 6.08
CA LYS A 162 26.84 17.92 5.73
C LYS A 162 27.11 17.95 4.20
N PRO A 163 27.48 19.10 3.62
CA PRO A 163 27.31 19.37 2.19
C PRO A 163 27.94 18.35 1.23
N ALA A 164 27.10 17.93 0.27
CA ALA A 164 27.29 17.42 -1.10
C ALA A 164 28.33 16.33 -1.46
N ASP A 165 29.47 16.17 -0.77
CA ASP A 165 30.58 15.35 -1.32
C ASP A 165 30.72 13.93 -0.72
N GLU A 166 29.92 13.56 0.28
CA GLU A 166 29.95 12.21 0.86
C GLU A 166 28.64 11.45 0.60
N LYS A 167 28.71 10.48 -0.32
CA LYS A 167 27.64 9.49 -0.54
C LYS A 167 27.46 8.66 0.74
N GLY A 168 26.29 8.80 1.34
CA GLY A 168 25.85 8.00 2.49
C GLY A 168 25.41 8.88 3.64
N GLY A 169 24.15 9.33 3.61
CA GLY A 169 23.51 9.93 4.77
C GLY A 169 23.62 9.00 5.99
N GLU A 170 23.95 9.54 7.16
CA GLU A 170 23.83 8.75 8.38
C GLU A 170 22.36 8.33 8.54
N GLN A 171 22.11 7.02 8.56
CA GLN A 171 20.79 6.45 8.80
C GLN A 171 20.64 6.12 10.30
N PRO A 172 20.00 6.99 11.10
CA PRO A 172 19.96 6.83 12.56
C PRO A 172 19.16 5.62 13.06
N LEU A 173 18.27 5.10 12.22
CA LEU A 173 17.38 3.97 12.52
C LEU A 173 17.87 2.66 11.90
N ARG A 174 19.14 2.58 11.48
CA ARG A 174 19.67 1.40 10.77
C ARG A 174 19.52 0.12 11.56
N ALA A 175 19.82 0.13 12.85
CA ALA A 175 19.72 -1.05 13.69
C ALA A 175 18.28 -1.55 13.82
N GLU A 176 17.33 -0.63 13.99
CA GLU A 176 15.91 -0.94 14.06
C GLU A 176 15.36 -1.42 12.70
N ALA A 177 15.85 -0.86 11.58
CA ALA A 177 15.50 -1.28 10.23
C ALA A 177 15.96 -2.72 9.94
N GLU A 178 17.21 -3.05 10.27
CA GLU A 178 17.75 -4.42 10.09
C GLU A 178 17.00 -5.43 10.95
N LEU A 179 16.63 -5.04 12.17
CA LEU A 179 15.80 -5.87 13.02
C LEU A 179 14.38 -6.04 12.47
N ALA A 180 13.78 -4.99 11.92
CA ALA A 180 12.49 -5.06 11.26
C ALA A 180 12.53 -5.97 10.02
N ARG A 181 13.60 -5.89 9.20
CA ARG A 181 13.85 -6.81 8.07
C ARG A 181 13.93 -8.26 8.53
N LEU A 182 14.63 -8.53 9.64
CA LEU A 182 14.75 -9.88 10.18
C LEU A 182 13.42 -10.43 10.68
N ILE A 183 12.64 -9.63 11.42
CA ILE A 183 11.35 -10.07 11.98
C ILE A 183 10.29 -10.25 10.88
N MET A 184 10.28 -9.38 9.87
CA MET A 184 9.33 -9.41 8.76
C MET A 184 9.89 -10.08 7.51
N ARG A 185 10.92 -10.94 7.67
CA ARG A 185 11.64 -11.56 6.54
C ARG A 185 10.71 -12.17 5.50
N GLU A 186 9.72 -12.94 5.94
CA GLU A 186 8.72 -13.57 5.07
C GLU A 186 7.95 -12.53 4.24
N HIS A 187 7.55 -11.41 4.85
CA HIS A 187 6.80 -10.35 4.17
C HIS A 187 7.69 -9.55 3.21
N VAL A 188 8.98 -9.45 3.52
CA VAL A 188 9.97 -8.83 2.62
C VAL A 188 10.24 -9.74 1.42
N GLU A 189 10.45 -11.04 1.66
CA GLU A 189 10.65 -12.03 0.60
C GLU A 189 9.42 -12.18 -0.30
N SER A 190 8.21 -12.02 0.24
CA SER A 190 6.97 -12.03 -0.53
C SER A 190 6.65 -10.72 -1.26
N GLY A 191 7.48 -9.67 -1.11
CA GLY A 191 7.26 -8.35 -1.74
C GLY A 191 6.12 -7.52 -1.14
N VAL A 192 5.52 -7.97 -0.03
CA VAL A 192 4.48 -7.22 0.70
C VAL A 192 5.09 -6.05 1.44
N VAL A 193 6.29 -6.23 2.01
CA VAL A 193 7.01 -5.19 2.75
C VAL A 193 8.28 -4.81 2.01
N GLU A 194 8.44 -3.52 1.74
CA GLU A 194 9.70 -2.95 1.27
C GLU A 194 10.26 -2.02 2.35
N ILE A 195 11.55 -2.13 2.66
CA ILE A 195 12.22 -1.23 3.61
C ILE A 195 13.32 -0.50 2.83
N VAL A 196 13.21 0.82 2.73
CA VAL A 196 14.06 1.68 1.90
C VAL A 196 14.58 2.88 2.69
N GLU A 197 15.81 3.29 2.40
CA GLU A 197 16.37 4.54 2.91
C GLU A 197 16.12 5.65 1.88
N VAL A 198 15.62 6.79 2.34
CA VAL A 198 15.30 7.95 1.49
C VAL A 198 16.03 9.18 1.99
N VAL A 199 16.30 10.12 1.08
CA VAL A 199 17.12 11.30 1.37
C VAL A 199 16.38 12.32 2.23
N ASP A 200 15.10 12.57 1.91
CA ASP A 200 14.28 13.61 2.54
C ASP A 200 12.78 13.31 2.44
N GLU A 201 11.96 14.24 2.96
CA GLU A 201 10.49 14.22 2.88
C GLU A 201 9.99 14.24 1.43
N GLY A 202 10.70 14.91 0.52
CA GLY A 202 10.33 15.02 -0.90
C GLY A 202 10.40 13.67 -1.61
N ALA A 203 11.47 12.92 -1.37
CA ALA A 203 11.64 11.57 -1.91
C ALA A 203 10.56 10.59 -1.42
N VAL A 204 10.03 10.77 -0.20
CA VAL A 204 8.86 10.01 0.27
C VAL A 204 7.63 10.35 -0.57
N LEU A 205 7.38 11.64 -0.78
CA LEU A 205 6.21 12.11 -1.54
C LEU A 205 6.25 11.66 -3.00
N GLU A 206 7.41 11.72 -3.67
CA GLU A 206 7.58 11.21 -5.03
C GLU A 206 7.21 9.73 -5.12
N ARG A 207 7.60 8.93 -4.12
CA ARG A 207 7.28 7.50 -4.06
C ARG A 207 5.79 7.24 -3.80
N VAL A 208 5.16 8.08 -2.97
CA VAL A 208 3.71 8.04 -2.74
C VAL A 208 2.94 8.41 -4.00
N GLU A 209 3.39 9.42 -4.75
CA GLU A 209 2.80 9.80 -6.04
C GLU A 209 2.95 8.69 -7.08
N GLU A 210 4.13 8.08 -7.20
CA GLU A 210 4.36 6.91 -8.05
C GLU A 210 3.42 5.76 -7.67
N ALA A 211 3.28 5.46 -6.37
CA ALA A 211 2.36 4.44 -5.90
C ALA A 211 0.89 4.77 -6.20
N THR A 212 0.51 6.04 -6.05
CA THR A 212 -0.84 6.55 -6.37
C THR A 212 -1.17 6.39 -7.85
N SER A 213 -0.19 6.57 -8.74
CA SER A 213 -0.38 6.34 -10.18
C SER A 213 -0.69 4.87 -10.53
N ARG A 214 -0.30 3.92 -9.66
CA ARG A 214 -0.50 2.48 -9.83
C ARG A 214 -1.72 1.93 -9.09
N GLY A 215 -2.27 2.67 -8.13
CA GLY A 215 -3.37 2.23 -7.27
C GLY A 215 -3.63 3.20 -6.12
N GLY A 216 -4.39 2.77 -5.10
CA GLY A 216 -4.61 3.61 -3.91
C GLY A 216 -3.35 3.73 -3.07
N SER A 217 -3.04 4.93 -2.58
CA SER A 217 -1.92 5.14 -1.65
C SER A 217 -2.33 5.89 -0.38
N ASP A 218 -1.74 5.48 0.74
CA ASP A 218 -1.78 6.18 2.02
C ASP A 218 -0.33 6.45 2.46
N VAL A 219 -0.07 7.58 3.12
CA VAL A 219 1.19 7.86 3.79
C VAL A 219 0.95 8.08 5.28
N VAL A 220 1.82 7.53 6.12
CA VAL A 220 1.83 7.73 7.56
C VAL A 220 3.17 8.33 7.96
N TRP A 221 3.15 9.58 8.39
CA TRP A 221 4.33 10.28 8.88
C TRP A 221 4.58 9.94 10.34
N ILE A 222 5.78 9.45 10.66
CA ILE A 222 6.12 8.98 11.99
C ILE A 222 7.35 9.75 12.46
N GLY A 223 7.21 10.48 13.56
CA GLY A 223 8.28 11.31 14.10
C GLY A 223 8.29 11.35 15.62
N GLN A 224 9.38 11.87 16.17
CA GLN A 224 9.41 12.22 17.59
C GLN A 224 8.70 13.57 17.84
N ASP A 225 8.87 14.53 16.93
CA ASP A 225 8.31 15.88 17.05
C ASP A 225 6.88 15.95 16.49
N ALA A 226 5.97 16.51 17.28
CA ALA A 226 4.57 16.73 16.89
C ALA A 226 4.44 17.77 15.78
N ASP A 227 5.27 18.82 15.80
CA ASP A 227 5.17 19.92 14.84
C ASP A 227 5.57 19.45 13.43
N PHE A 228 6.60 18.60 13.35
CA PHE A 228 6.99 17.92 12.10
C PHE A 228 5.84 17.05 11.57
N VAL A 229 5.29 16.19 12.43
CA VAL A 229 4.25 15.22 12.01
C VAL A 229 2.99 15.94 11.60
N GLU A 230 2.57 16.96 12.35
CA GLU A 230 1.39 17.76 12.03
C GLU A 230 1.54 18.40 10.65
N ARG A 231 2.65 19.12 10.41
CA ARG A 231 2.96 19.74 9.11
C ARG A 231 2.96 18.73 7.96
N ALA A 232 3.60 17.57 8.14
CA ALA A 232 3.70 16.56 7.10
C ALA A 232 2.36 15.82 6.84
N SER A 233 1.55 15.67 7.89
CA SER A 233 0.23 15.03 7.83
C SER A 233 -0.86 15.92 7.24
N GLN A 234 -0.62 17.22 7.08
CA GLN A 234 -1.60 18.11 6.46
C GLN A 234 -1.88 17.66 5.03
N PRO A 235 -3.15 17.67 4.60
CA PRO A 235 -3.47 17.37 3.21
C PRO A 235 -2.74 18.39 2.33
N PRO A 236 -2.23 17.96 1.16
CA PRO A 236 -1.56 18.87 0.25
C PRO A 236 -2.51 20.01 -0.11
N THR A 237 -2.14 21.24 0.26
CA THR A 237 -2.87 22.45 -0.14
C THR A 237 -2.90 22.51 -1.67
N ALA A 238 -4.06 22.83 -2.23
CA ALA A 238 -4.36 22.85 -3.66
C ALA A 238 -3.57 23.88 -4.50
N GLU A 239 -2.45 24.40 -3.98
CA GLU A 239 -1.57 25.32 -4.71
C GLU A 239 -0.87 24.63 -5.90
N TRP A 240 -0.80 23.29 -5.92
CA TRP A 240 -0.18 22.51 -7.00
C TRP A 240 -1.21 21.65 -7.76
N GLY A 241 -2.14 22.29 -8.48
CA GLY A 241 -2.70 21.84 -9.77
C GLY A 241 -3.44 20.50 -9.92
N ALA A 242 -3.36 19.57 -8.98
CA ALA A 242 -4.09 18.30 -8.98
C ALA A 242 -4.37 17.92 -7.53
N ALA A 243 -5.64 17.62 -7.22
CA ALA A 243 -5.97 16.98 -5.95
C ALA A 243 -5.18 15.67 -5.90
N ARG A 244 -4.18 15.59 -5.02
CA ARG A 244 -3.40 14.37 -4.81
C ARG A 244 -4.35 13.32 -4.23
N ASP A 245 -4.53 12.22 -4.95
CA ASP A 245 -5.49 11.12 -4.65
C ASP A 245 -5.07 10.21 -3.48
N TRP A 246 -4.10 10.64 -2.67
CA TRP A 246 -3.59 9.87 -1.52
C TRP A 246 -3.93 10.55 -0.19
N ARG A 247 -4.05 9.73 0.86
CA ARG A 247 -4.35 10.18 2.22
C ARG A 247 -3.11 10.31 3.08
N SER A 248 -3.12 11.29 3.98
CA SER A 248 -1.99 11.62 4.86
C SER A 248 -2.39 11.45 6.32
N HIS A 249 -1.65 10.60 7.03
CA HIS A 249 -1.82 10.34 8.45
C HIS A 249 -0.52 10.64 9.19
N GLY A 250 -0.58 10.77 10.51
CA GLY A 250 0.58 11.13 11.32
C GLY A 250 0.59 10.46 12.69
N VAL A 251 1.77 10.09 13.18
CA VAL A 251 1.99 9.66 14.57
C VAL A 251 3.26 10.30 15.13
N ALA A 252 3.11 11.10 16.18
CA ALA A 252 4.22 11.65 16.95
C ALA A 252 4.38 10.91 18.27
N ILE A 253 5.62 10.52 18.61
CA ILE A 253 5.94 9.71 19.79
C ILE A 253 6.89 10.41 20.78
N GLY A 254 6.95 11.75 20.74
CA GLY A 254 7.79 12.56 21.61
C GLY A 254 7.32 12.66 23.07
N GLY A 255 6.08 12.30 23.36
CA GLY A 255 5.51 12.26 24.71
C GLY A 255 5.32 10.85 25.26
N THR A 256 4.96 10.75 26.54
CA THR A 256 4.47 9.50 27.18
C THR A 256 3.21 8.98 26.49
N ARG A 257 2.39 9.91 25.98
CA ARG A 257 1.22 9.66 25.14
C ARG A 257 1.58 10.03 23.69
N PRO A 258 1.32 9.15 22.71
CA PRO A 258 1.50 9.52 21.32
C PRO A 258 0.42 10.52 20.89
N VAL A 259 0.67 11.23 19.80
CA VAL A 259 -0.31 12.09 19.14
C VAL A 259 -0.55 11.51 17.75
N VAL A 260 -1.82 11.38 17.36
CA VAL A 260 -2.21 10.77 16.09
C VAL A 260 -3.01 11.78 15.27
N TRP A 261 -2.70 11.86 13.99
CA TRP A 261 -3.45 12.61 12.97
C TRP A 261 -4.01 11.63 11.95
N ILE A 262 -5.27 11.80 11.58
CA ILE A 262 -5.93 11.02 10.53
C ILE A 262 -6.46 12.02 9.52
N ASP A 263 -6.04 11.92 8.27
CA ASP A 263 -6.38 12.87 7.20
C ASP A 263 -6.10 14.33 7.61
N GLY A 264 -4.96 14.56 8.27
CA GLY A 264 -4.55 15.86 8.82
C GLY A 264 -5.27 16.31 10.09
N GLU A 265 -6.29 15.60 10.56
CA GLU A 265 -7.01 15.95 11.79
C GLU A 265 -6.42 15.24 13.01
N ARG A 266 -5.96 16.03 13.99
CA ARG A 266 -5.50 15.53 15.29
C ARG A 266 -6.64 14.79 16.01
N LYS A 267 -6.36 13.59 16.52
CA LYS A 267 -7.32 12.76 17.25
C LYS A 267 -7.01 12.70 18.74
N ASP A 268 -8.07 12.79 19.54
CA ASP A 268 -7.98 12.61 20.99
C ASP A 268 -7.94 11.13 21.34
N LEU A 269 -6.85 10.73 22.00
CA LEU A 269 -6.62 9.36 22.45
C LEU A 269 -7.23 9.11 23.82
N ARG A 270 -7.79 7.91 23.99
CA ARG A 270 -8.33 7.42 25.25
C ARG A 270 -7.21 6.89 26.17
N GLY A 271 -7.42 7.01 27.47
CA GLY A 271 -6.50 6.49 28.49
C GLY A 271 -5.17 7.23 28.55
N GLU A 272 -4.25 6.72 29.38
CA GLU A 272 -2.90 7.23 29.58
C GLU A 272 -1.87 6.11 29.43
N GLY A 273 -0.58 6.48 29.32
CA GLY A 273 0.51 5.52 29.16
C GLY A 273 0.24 4.50 28.05
N TRP A 274 0.35 3.22 28.37
CA TRP A 274 0.11 2.11 27.44
C TRP A 274 -1.26 2.13 26.73
N GLU A 275 -2.33 2.53 27.41
CA GLU A 275 -3.67 2.53 26.82
C GLU A 275 -3.77 3.56 25.68
N ALA A 276 -3.13 4.73 25.85
CA ALA A 276 -3.07 5.75 24.80
C ALA A 276 -2.30 5.26 23.57
N TRP A 277 -1.24 4.47 23.76
CA TRP A 277 -0.51 3.84 22.66
C TRP A 277 -1.39 2.86 21.88
N VAL A 278 -2.13 2.01 22.59
CA VAL A 278 -3.04 1.04 21.97
C VAL A 278 -4.17 1.74 21.21
N ASP A 279 -4.84 2.73 21.81
CA ASP A 279 -5.90 3.51 21.15
C ASP A 279 -5.37 4.24 19.91
N GLY A 280 -4.16 4.80 20.00
CA GLY A 280 -3.49 5.44 18.86
C GLY A 280 -3.28 4.50 17.67
N PHE A 281 -2.72 3.31 17.90
CA PHE A 281 -2.54 2.31 16.83
C PHE A 281 -3.86 1.80 16.28
N GLN A 282 -4.86 1.55 17.13
CA GLN A 282 -6.19 1.11 16.69
C GLN A 282 -6.81 2.13 15.74
N ARG A 283 -6.77 3.41 16.08
CA ARG A 283 -7.32 4.49 15.25
C ARG A 283 -6.56 4.67 13.94
N LEU A 284 -5.23 4.65 13.99
CA LEU A 284 -4.41 4.73 12.79
C LEU A 284 -4.71 3.57 11.84
N LEU A 285 -4.66 2.33 12.34
CA LEU A 285 -4.88 1.16 11.49
C LEU A 285 -6.32 1.09 10.96
N ALA A 286 -7.31 1.53 11.75
CA ALA A 286 -8.69 1.62 11.28
C ALA A 286 -8.87 2.63 10.13
N ALA A 287 -8.07 3.70 10.08
CA ALA A 287 -8.12 4.67 8.98
C ALA A 287 -7.49 4.14 7.68
N LEU A 288 -6.60 3.15 7.78
CA LEU A 288 -5.91 2.54 6.64
C LEU A 288 -6.73 1.44 5.93
N VAL A 289 -7.89 1.05 6.49
CA VAL A 289 -8.76 -0.04 5.98
C VAL A 289 -9.97 0.51 5.24
#